data_AF-A0A2A4RGI6-F1
#
_entry.id   AF-A0A2A4RGI6-F1
#
_cell.length_a   1.000
_cell.length_b   1.000
_cell.length_c   1.000
_cell.angle_alpha   90.00
_cell.angle_beta   90.00
_cell.angle_gamma   90.00
#
_symmetry.space_group_name_H-M   'P 1'
#
loop_
_entity.id
_entity.type
_entity.pdbx_description
1 polymer ?
#
loop_
_entity_poly.entity_id
_entity_poly.type
_entity_poly.pdbx_seq_one_letter_code
_entity_poly.pdbx_strand_id
1 'polypeptide(L)'
;MKKVILFILLAGFLTTANAQKKSYQEKKAKENTTYIADKMELNKKDSNFLHEVLLEKYTSVSSQIKGNDLSKEEKKAVYKASYSVTSKKLAAQFSKDEIKEIFSLLKEINANSKK
;
A
#
# COMPACT_ATOMS: atom_id res chain seq x y z
N MET A 1 26.59 -51.16 30.73
CA MET A 1 25.91 -51.62 29.50
C MET A 1 24.58 -50.90 29.34
N LYS A 2 24.19 -50.64 28.09
CA LYS A 2 22.93 -50.03 27.57
C LYS A 2 22.86 -48.50 27.72
N LYS A 3 23.39 -47.72 26.76
CA LYS A 3 22.74 -47.24 25.50
C LYS A 3 21.33 -46.70 25.73
N VAL A 4 21.08 -45.43 25.40
CA VAL A 4 20.31 -44.99 24.21
C VAL A 4 20.53 -43.48 23.99
N ILE A 5 20.78 -43.15 22.72
CA ILE A 5 20.97 -41.84 22.08
C ILE A 5 19.63 -41.10 22.01
N LEU A 6 19.61 -39.77 22.11
CA LEU A 6 18.67 -38.98 21.29
C LEU A 6 19.19 -37.56 21.02
N PHE A 7 19.70 -37.39 19.81
CA PHE A 7 19.72 -36.13 19.06
C PHE A 7 18.27 -35.74 18.75
N ILE A 8 17.81 -34.58 19.23
CA ILE A 8 16.64 -33.85 18.70
C ILE A 8 17.07 -32.38 18.64
N LEU A 9 17.57 -31.96 17.47
CA LEU A 9 16.79 -31.22 16.48
C LEU A 9 16.47 -29.78 16.94
N LEU A 10 17.24 -28.85 16.36
CA LEU A 10 16.64 -27.81 15.54
C LEU A 10 15.51 -27.00 16.21
N ALA A 11 15.79 -26.30 17.30
CA ALA A 11 15.10 -25.04 17.56
C ALA A 11 15.85 -23.91 16.82
N GLY A 12 16.01 -24.10 15.51
CA GLY A 12 16.06 -22.94 14.64
C GLY A 12 14.79 -22.18 14.98
N PHE A 13 14.95 -20.99 15.54
CA PHE A 13 13.91 -19.98 15.57
C PHE A 13 13.65 -19.65 14.09
N LEU A 14 12.96 -20.56 13.40
CA LEU A 14 12.13 -20.23 12.28
C LEU A 14 11.16 -19.25 12.92
N THR A 15 11.50 -17.96 12.82
CA THR A 15 10.46 -16.98 12.60
C THR A 15 9.73 -17.53 11.38
N THR A 16 8.72 -18.36 11.61
CA THR A 16 7.65 -18.52 10.67
C THR A 16 7.26 -17.08 10.42
N ALA A 17 7.68 -16.56 9.28
CA ALA A 17 7.05 -15.44 8.67
C ALA A 17 5.60 -15.92 8.53
N ASN A 18 4.83 -15.71 9.59
CA ASN A 18 3.41 -15.55 9.52
C ASN A 18 3.30 -14.36 8.60
N ALA A 19 3.33 -14.60 7.30
CA ALA A 19 2.77 -13.72 6.31
C ALA A 19 1.27 -13.75 6.62
N GLN A 20 0.91 -13.09 7.73
CA GLN A 20 -0.43 -12.71 8.06
C GLN A 20 -0.93 -12.07 6.77
N LYS A 21 -1.94 -12.69 6.16
CA LYS A 21 -2.38 -12.38 4.79
C LYS A 21 -2.59 -10.87 4.71
N LYS A 22 -1.67 -10.17 4.03
CA LYS A 22 -1.73 -8.70 3.93
C LYS A 22 -3.08 -8.31 3.37
N SER A 23 -3.67 -7.24 3.92
CA SER A 23 -4.95 -6.76 3.41
C SER A 23 -4.80 -6.36 1.93
N TYR A 24 -5.92 -6.36 1.19
CA TYR A 24 -5.88 -5.89 -0.20
C TYR A 24 -5.32 -4.47 -0.31
N GLN A 25 -5.63 -3.62 0.69
CA GLN A 25 -5.18 -2.24 0.80
C GLN A 25 -3.67 -2.16 1.01
N GLU A 26 -3.11 -2.98 1.90
CA GLU A 26 -1.66 -3.08 2.12
C GLU A 26 -0.92 -3.58 0.90
N LYS A 27 -1.43 -4.63 0.25
CA LYS A 27 -0.84 -5.16 -0.98
C LYS A 27 -0.83 -4.08 -2.07
N LYS A 28 -1.96 -3.41 -2.28
CA LYS A 28 -2.11 -2.35 -3.27
C LYS A 28 -1.24 -1.12 -2.98
N ALA A 29 -1.15 -0.71 -1.72
CA ALA A 29 -0.25 0.38 -1.30
C ALA A 29 1.20 0.02 -1.61
N LYS A 30 1.64 -1.19 -1.22
CA LYS A 30 2.99 -1.67 -1.48
C LYS A 30 3.31 -1.71 -2.97
N GLU A 31 2.47 -2.34 -3.78
CA GLU A 31 2.70 -2.49 -5.23
C GLU A 31 2.77 -1.13 -5.93
N ASN A 32 1.85 -0.21 -5.61
CA ASN A 32 1.83 1.11 -6.22
C ASN A 32 3.02 1.96 -5.77
N THR A 33 3.39 1.93 -4.49
CA THR A 33 4.60 2.63 -4.03
C THR A 33 5.84 2.07 -4.69
N THR A 34 6.00 0.75 -4.78
CA THR A 34 7.17 0.15 -5.43
C THR A 34 7.30 0.63 -6.88
N TYR A 35 6.20 0.61 -7.64
CA TYR A 35 6.20 1.08 -9.02
C TYR A 35 6.58 2.56 -9.12
N ILE A 36 5.98 3.41 -8.29
CA ILE A 36 6.22 4.86 -8.33
C ILE A 36 7.63 5.20 -7.88
N ALA A 37 8.12 4.54 -6.82
CA ALA A 37 9.47 4.72 -6.31
C ALA A 37 10.53 4.33 -7.34
N ASP A 38 10.29 3.27 -8.10
CA ASP A 38 11.16 2.86 -9.21
C ASP A 38 11.15 3.91 -10.34
N LYS A 39 9.96 4.37 -10.75
CA LYS A 39 9.82 5.35 -11.84
C LYS A 39 10.35 6.74 -11.55
N MET A 40 10.23 7.18 -10.30
CA MET A 40 10.67 8.51 -9.86
C MET A 40 12.02 8.48 -9.13
N GLU A 41 12.66 7.31 -9.06
CA GLU A 41 13.94 7.09 -8.33
C GLU A 41 13.90 7.58 -6.87
N LEU A 42 12.79 7.35 -6.18
CA LEU A 42 12.58 7.83 -4.81
C LEU A 42 13.54 7.16 -3.83
N ASN A 43 14.10 7.95 -2.91
CA ASN A 43 14.86 7.41 -1.81
C ASN A 43 13.95 6.62 -0.84
N LYS A 44 14.56 5.89 0.10
CA LYS A 44 13.84 5.06 1.07
C LYS A 44 12.86 5.86 1.95
N LYS A 45 13.22 7.09 2.34
CA LYS A 45 12.38 7.94 3.19
C LYS A 45 11.13 8.38 2.43
N ASP A 46 11.29 8.85 1.20
CA ASP A 46 10.18 9.29 0.35
C ASP A 46 9.28 8.13 -0.05
N SER A 47 9.88 6.97 -0.34
CA SER A 47 9.16 5.72 -0.60
C SER A 47 8.30 5.27 0.59
N ASN A 48 8.86 5.28 1.80
CA ASN A 48 8.11 4.92 3.01
C ASN A 48 6.97 5.90 3.28
N PHE A 49 7.23 7.19 3.14
CA PHE A 49 6.21 8.22 3.29
C PHE A 49 5.07 8.05 2.28
N LEU A 50 5.41 7.83 1.00
CA LEU A 50 4.41 7.56 -0.04
C LEU A 50 3.58 6.30 0.28
N HIS A 51 4.21 5.24 0.76
CA HIS A 51 3.52 4.01 1.18
C HIS A 51 2.49 4.28 2.28
N GLU A 52 2.85 5.01 3.33
CA GLU A 52 1.94 5.34 4.42
C GLU A 52 0.73 6.14 3.93
N VAL A 53 0.97 7.17 3.10
CA VAL A 53 -0.11 8.00 2.54
C VAL A 53 -1.04 7.18 1.64
N LEU A 54 -0.50 6.30 0.79
CA LEU A 54 -1.32 5.44 -0.08
C LEU A 54 -2.08 4.36 0.70
N LEU A 55 -1.48 3.78 1.73
CA LEU A 55 -2.14 2.81 2.60
C LEU A 55 -3.33 3.45 3.30
N GLU A 56 -3.15 4.64 3.86
CA GLU A 56 -4.23 5.36 4.51
C GLU A 56 -5.35 5.70 3.52
N LYS A 57 -5.00 6.19 2.33
CA LYS A 57 -5.96 6.47 1.25
C LYS A 57 -6.82 5.24 0.94
N TYR A 58 -6.20 4.08 0.71
CA TYR A 58 -6.94 2.87 0.33
C TYR A 58 -7.79 2.32 1.47
N THR A 59 -7.29 2.41 2.70
CA THR A 59 -8.02 1.98 3.90
C THR A 59 -9.24 2.88 4.13
N SER A 60 -9.06 4.20 4.09
CA SER A 60 -10.13 5.18 4.28
C SER A 60 -11.22 5.05 3.21
N VAL A 61 -10.84 4.99 1.92
CA VAL A 61 -11.81 4.81 0.83
C VAL A 61 -12.55 3.48 0.97
N SER A 62 -11.85 2.40 1.31
CA SER A 62 -12.49 1.11 1.51
C SER A 62 -13.48 1.14 2.66
N SER A 63 -13.18 1.82 3.77
CA SER A 63 -14.08 1.93 4.93
C SER A 63 -15.34 2.73 4.64
N GLN A 64 -15.26 3.72 3.74
CA GLN A 64 -16.39 4.55 3.36
C GLN A 64 -17.28 3.90 2.30
N ILE A 65 -16.73 3.02 1.46
CA ILE A 65 -17.46 2.39 0.35
C ILE A 65 -17.94 0.98 0.68
N LYS A 66 -17.10 0.15 1.32
CA LYS A 66 -17.40 -1.28 1.51
C LYS A 66 -18.46 -1.45 2.61
N GLY A 67 -19.54 -2.13 2.29
CA GLY A 67 -20.64 -2.39 3.22
C GLY A 67 -21.66 -1.25 3.33
N ASN A 68 -21.40 -0.12 2.67
CA ASN A 68 -22.33 1.00 2.58
C ASN A 68 -23.05 0.94 1.22
N ASP A 69 -24.37 1.11 1.22
CA ASP A 69 -25.19 1.13 0.00
C ASP A 69 -25.13 2.50 -0.69
N LEU A 70 -23.91 2.89 -1.09
CA LEU A 70 -23.67 4.17 -1.76
C LEU A 70 -23.98 4.08 -3.25
N SER A 71 -24.67 5.11 -3.75
CA SER A 71 -24.85 5.39 -5.17
C SER A 71 -23.51 5.64 -5.88
N LYS A 72 -23.53 5.70 -7.21
CA LYS A 72 -22.33 5.97 -8.01
C LYS A 72 -21.80 7.39 -7.74
N GLU A 73 -22.71 8.32 -7.54
CA GLU A 73 -22.45 9.73 -7.29
C GLU A 73 -21.79 9.93 -5.93
N GLU A 74 -22.27 9.24 -4.90
CA GLU A 74 -21.67 9.27 -3.56
C GLU A 74 -20.28 8.62 -3.56
N LYS A 75 -20.12 7.48 -4.24
CA LYS A 75 -18.79 6.86 -4.42
C LYS A 75 -17.82 7.84 -5.11
N LYS A 76 -18.28 8.56 -6.14
CA LYS A 76 -17.47 9.58 -6.82
C LYS A 76 -17.08 10.73 -5.88
N ALA A 77 -17.98 11.16 -4.99
CA ALA A 77 -17.67 12.16 -3.98
C ALA A 77 -16.59 11.68 -3.00
N VAL A 78 -16.67 10.44 -2.52
CA VAL A 78 -15.65 9.81 -1.66
C VAL A 78 -14.28 9.79 -2.37
N TYR A 79 -14.23 9.38 -3.64
CA TYR A 79 -12.97 9.38 -4.39
C TYR A 79 -12.39 10.80 -4.58
N LYS A 80 -13.23 11.80 -4.83
CA LYS A 80 -12.80 13.20 -4.98
C LYS A 80 -12.25 13.77 -3.67
N ALA A 81 -12.94 13.50 -2.56
CA ALA A 81 -12.48 13.90 -1.23
C ALA A 81 -11.14 13.23 -0.89
N SER A 82 -11.04 11.93 -1.13
CA SER A 82 -9.81 11.15 -0.95
C SER A 82 -8.64 11.71 -1.76
N TYR A 83 -8.86 12.12 -3.01
CA TYR A 83 -7.83 12.78 -3.83
C TYR A 83 -7.31 14.06 -3.17
N SER A 84 -8.21 14.94 -2.71
CA SER A 84 -7.83 16.20 -2.06
C SER A 84 -7.03 15.96 -0.77
N VAL A 85 -7.48 15.03 0.08
CA VAL A 85 -6.77 14.67 1.32
C VAL A 85 -5.40 14.09 1.02
N THR A 86 -5.32 13.16 0.06
CA THR A 86 -4.04 12.54 -0.36
C THR A 86 -3.08 13.61 -0.87
N SER A 87 -3.54 14.52 -1.74
CA SER A 87 -2.70 15.60 -2.29
C SER A 87 -2.16 16.52 -1.20
N LYS A 88 -2.98 16.87 -0.20
CA LYS A 88 -2.55 17.69 0.94
C LYS A 88 -1.49 16.99 1.78
N LYS A 89 -1.62 15.69 2.00
CA LYS A 89 -0.64 14.89 2.75
C LYS A 89 0.68 14.81 1.99
N LEU A 90 0.64 14.50 0.70
CA LEU A 90 1.85 14.42 -0.12
C LEU A 90 2.63 15.74 -0.15
N ALA A 91 1.95 16.89 -0.08
CA ALA A 91 2.58 18.21 -0.05
C ALA A 91 3.48 18.46 1.18
N ALA A 92 3.47 17.58 2.19
CA ALA A 92 4.41 17.65 3.30
C ALA A 92 5.84 17.23 2.91
N GLN A 93 6.00 16.47 1.82
CA GLN A 93 7.31 15.90 1.43
C GLN A 93 7.60 16.00 -0.07
N PHE A 94 6.58 16.15 -0.91
CA PHE A 94 6.71 16.25 -2.36
C PHE A 94 6.31 17.63 -2.86
N SER A 95 7.01 18.11 -3.88
CA SER A 95 6.65 19.29 -4.66
C SER A 95 5.36 19.07 -5.45
N LYS A 96 4.78 20.16 -5.96
CA LYS A 96 3.56 20.11 -6.77
C LYS A 96 3.72 19.26 -8.04
N ASP A 97 4.89 19.31 -8.67
CA ASP A 97 5.17 18.57 -9.90
C ASP A 97 5.34 17.07 -9.61
N GLU A 98 6.06 16.72 -8.54
CA GLU A 98 6.14 15.32 -8.07
C GLU A 98 4.77 14.76 -7.70
N ILE A 99 3.91 15.53 -7.04
CA ILE A 99 2.53 15.10 -6.72
C ILE A 99 1.74 14.82 -8.01
N LYS A 100 1.89 15.68 -9.03
CA LYS A 100 1.24 15.49 -10.33
C LYS A 100 1.73 14.22 -11.01
N GLU A 101 3.03 13.95 -10.95
CA GLU A 101 3.64 12.73 -11.48
C GLU A 101 3.15 11.47 -10.75
N ILE A 102 3.15 11.48 -9.41
CA ILE A 102 2.58 10.41 -8.57
C ILE A 102 1.16 10.08 -9.00
N PHE A 103 0.30 11.09 -9.17
CA PHE A 103 -1.09 10.86 -9.62
C PHE A 103 -1.19 10.37 -11.07
N SER A 104 -0.28 10.80 -11.95
CA SER A 104 -0.19 10.31 -13.32
C SER A 104 0.15 8.81 -13.34
N LEU A 105 1.20 8.41 -12.61
CA LEU A 105 1.62 7.02 -12.49
C LEU A 105 0.53 6.15 -11.84
N LEU A 106 -0.15 6.65 -10.80
CA LEU A 106 -1.32 5.95 -10.23
C LEU A 106 -2.43 5.74 -11.25
N LYS A 107 -2.69 6.70 -12.14
CA LYS A 107 -3.68 6.57 -13.20
C LYS A 107 -3.26 5.52 -14.22
N GLU A 108 -1.98 5.51 -14.60
CA GLU A 108 -1.39 4.52 -15.50
C GLU A 108 -1.56 3.09 -14.97
N ILE A 109 -1.16 2.83 -13.71
CA ILE A 109 -1.32 1.53 -13.06
C ILE A 109 -2.80 1.06 -13.12
N ASN A 110 -3.73 1.96 -12.78
CA ASN A 110 -5.16 1.62 -12.78
C ASN A 110 -5.71 1.36 -14.19
N ALA A 111 -5.17 2.02 -15.23
CA ALA A 111 -5.57 1.79 -16.61
C ALA A 111 -5.04 0.43 -17.12
N ASN A 112 -3.81 0.08 -16.76
CA ASN A 112 -3.19 -1.19 -17.15
C ASN A 112 -3.81 -2.39 -16.42
N SER A 113 -4.26 -2.22 -15.18
CA SER A 113 -4.97 -3.28 -14.42
C SER A 113 -6.36 -3.65 -14.94
N LYS A 114 -6.89 -2.92 -15.94
CA LYS A 114 -8.21 -3.15 -16.55
C LYS A 114 -8.14 -3.79 -17.94
N LYS A 115 -6.93 -4.03 -18.48
CA LYS A 115 -6.69 -4.78 -19.70
C LYS A 115 -6.47 -6.26 -19.35
#